data_AF-A0A7V5PPC9-F1
#
_entry.id   AF-A0A7V5PPC9-F1
#
_cell.length_a   1.000
_cell.length_b   1.000
_cell.length_c   1.000
_cell.angle_alpha   90.00
_cell.angle_beta   90.00
_cell.angle_gamma   90.00
#
_symmetry.space_group_name_H-M   'P 1'
#
loop_
_entity.id
_entity.type
_entity.pdbx_description
1 polymer ?
#
loop_
_entity_poly.entity_id
_entity_poly.type
_entity_poly.pdbx_seq_one_letter_code
_entity_poly.pdbx_strand_id
1 'polypeptide(L)'
;MFTGADNITLSAPVLFNDRRTLSNSHSGENPGVHCLMFEMNMDRIISKELIIIGSGPAGLKAAQEASEKGIDYVVLERGEIAQAWREIRPEMVMLSPCHPQRDWTSLSYKFPIWKLPVRRPYCTAKEFVNYLDEFADHFKLDIKTGHLVKEVTREESGFEVTCANGLSYRAPLLLIATGILSNPYIPDLPGTDQNPFVMHSHKYQGKEPFTQKKVLIVGAGNSAAETAIDLCGYAMVYLVSRADLKFFSDTKKLYHIRGVSESYLKELI
;
A
#
# COMPACT_ATOMS: atom_id res chain seq x y z
N MET A 1 -16.07 -3.71 5.60
CA MET A 1 -15.38 -4.95 5.19
C MET A 1 -14.96 -4.67 3.76
N PHE A 2 -13.69 -4.33 3.54
CA PHE A 2 -13.17 -4.00 2.22
C PHE A 2 -11.82 -4.69 2.08
N THR A 3 -11.81 -5.78 1.33
CA THR A 3 -10.61 -6.50 0.90
C THR A 3 -10.12 -5.84 -0.38
N GLY A 4 -9.10 -4.99 -0.28
CA GLY A 4 -8.45 -4.39 -1.44
C GLY A 4 -7.38 -5.33 -1.97
N ALA A 5 -7.69 -6.12 -2.98
CA ALA A 5 -6.74 -6.99 -3.69
C ALA A 5 -7.11 -7.09 -5.19
N ASP A 6 -7.43 -5.98 -5.84
CA ASP A 6 -7.92 -6.01 -7.23
C ASP A 6 -6.81 -6.01 -8.30
N ASN A 7 -5.53 -6.05 -7.89
CA ASN A 7 -4.39 -6.09 -8.82
C ASN A 7 -3.54 -7.37 -8.75
N ILE A 8 -4.00 -8.40 -8.02
CA ILE A 8 -3.35 -9.72 -8.03
C ILE A 8 -4.38 -10.71 -8.55
N THR A 9 -4.22 -11.16 -9.78
CA THR A 9 -5.01 -12.28 -10.30
C THR A 9 -4.57 -13.55 -9.57
N LEU A 10 -5.45 -14.12 -8.75
CA LEU A 10 -5.30 -15.48 -8.22
C LEU A 10 -5.83 -16.43 -9.29
N SER A 11 -4.96 -16.93 -10.15
CA SER A 11 -5.33 -17.91 -11.17
C SER A 11 -5.13 -19.33 -10.62
N ALA A 12 -6.18 -20.16 -10.71
CA ALA A 12 -6.07 -21.61 -10.54
C ALA A 12 -6.65 -22.26 -11.81
N PRO A 13 -5.86 -22.96 -12.62
CA PRO A 13 -6.40 -23.67 -13.78
C PRO A 13 -7.05 -24.99 -13.35
N VAL A 14 -8.30 -25.20 -13.78
CA VAL A 14 -8.95 -26.52 -13.81
C VAL A 14 -8.44 -27.25 -15.05
N LEU A 15 -7.61 -28.28 -14.85
CA LEU A 15 -7.14 -29.18 -15.90
C LEU A 15 -8.16 -30.28 -16.16
N PHE A 16 -8.77 -30.28 -17.35
CA PHE A 16 -9.40 -31.48 -17.91
C PHE A 16 -8.34 -32.31 -18.62
N ASN A 17 -8.16 -33.54 -18.13
CA ASN A 17 -7.29 -34.56 -18.71
C ASN A 17 -8.09 -35.38 -19.72
N ASP A 18 -7.65 -35.45 -20.98
CA ASP A 18 -7.92 -36.61 -21.82
C ASP A 18 -6.66 -37.02 -22.60
N ARG A 19 -6.38 -38.32 -22.56
CA ARG A 19 -5.22 -39.00 -23.14
C ARG A 19 -5.59 -39.60 -24.48
N ARG A 20 -4.68 -39.47 -25.46
CA ARG A 20 -4.29 -40.40 -26.56
C ARG A 20 -3.74 -39.54 -27.73
N THR A 21 -2.73 -39.86 -28.54
CA THR A 21 -1.78 -40.98 -28.70
C THR A 21 -0.68 -40.51 -29.69
N LEU A 22 0.50 -41.13 -29.59
CA LEU A 22 1.69 -41.07 -30.45
C LEU A 22 1.43 -41.06 -31.98
N SER A 23 2.30 -40.39 -32.77
CA SER A 23 3.10 -41.01 -33.86
C SER A 23 4.00 -40.02 -34.65
N ASN A 24 5.19 -40.54 -35.02
CA ASN A 24 6.05 -40.27 -36.19
C ASN A 24 6.76 -38.90 -36.36
N SER A 25 7.95 -38.74 -36.97
CA SER A 25 9.09 -39.58 -37.40
C SER A 25 10.10 -38.67 -38.15
N HIS A 26 11.41 -38.91 -38.01
CA HIS A 26 12.53 -38.54 -38.94
C HIS A 26 12.80 -37.04 -39.21
N SER A 27 13.97 -36.52 -39.59
CA SER A 27 15.40 -36.90 -39.66
C SER A 27 16.09 -35.67 -40.30
N GLY A 28 17.26 -35.23 -39.84
CA GLY A 28 18.01 -34.19 -40.59
C GLY A 28 19.03 -33.42 -39.77
N GLU A 29 20.29 -33.87 -39.85
CA GLU A 29 21.46 -33.12 -39.43
C GLU A 29 21.72 -31.94 -40.38
N ASN A 30 22.18 -30.81 -39.86
CA ASN A 30 23.02 -29.87 -40.59
C ASN A 30 23.95 -29.13 -39.60
N PRO A 31 25.26 -29.00 -39.86
CA PRO A 31 26.22 -28.48 -38.91
C PRO A 31 26.45 -26.96 -39.06
N GLY A 32 26.69 -26.29 -37.94
CA GLY A 32 27.48 -25.06 -37.93
C GLY A 32 26.71 -23.74 -38.04
N VAL A 33 26.16 -23.28 -36.92
CA VAL A 33 26.25 -21.87 -36.51
C VAL A 33 26.44 -21.85 -34.99
N HIS A 34 27.70 -21.75 -34.53
CA HIS A 34 27.96 -21.40 -33.13
C HIS A 34 27.61 -19.91 -32.95
N CYS A 35 26.31 -19.64 -32.85
CA CYS A 35 25.84 -18.42 -32.23
C CYS A 35 26.11 -18.61 -30.73
N LEU A 36 27.03 -17.84 -30.16
CA LEU A 36 27.13 -17.65 -28.72
C LEU A 36 25.85 -16.94 -28.28
N MET A 37 24.77 -17.72 -28.14
CA MET A 37 23.60 -17.33 -27.41
C MET A 37 24.08 -17.10 -25.98
N PHE A 38 24.20 -15.84 -25.58
CA PHE A 38 24.08 -15.49 -24.18
C PHE A 38 22.74 -16.06 -23.73
N GLU A 39 22.74 -17.23 -23.09
CA GLU A 39 21.60 -17.71 -22.33
C GLU A 39 21.35 -16.69 -21.22
N MET A 40 20.51 -15.71 -21.50
CA MET A 40 19.84 -14.94 -20.48
C MET A 40 18.99 -15.95 -19.72
N ASN A 41 19.52 -16.45 -18.60
CA ASN A 41 18.81 -17.30 -17.65
C ASN A 41 17.55 -16.56 -17.16
N MET A 42 16.44 -16.75 -17.87
CA MET A 42 15.13 -16.16 -17.58
C MET A 42 14.32 -16.96 -16.54
N ASP A 43 14.87 -18.05 -16.00
CA ASP A 43 14.12 -18.99 -15.15
C ASP A 43 14.70 -19.14 -13.72
N ARG A 44 15.38 -18.11 -13.20
CA ARG A 44 15.93 -18.21 -11.84
C ARG A 44 14.85 -17.88 -10.80
N ILE A 45 14.10 -18.90 -10.42
CA ILE A 45 13.19 -18.83 -9.29
C ILE A 45 13.99 -18.78 -7.99
N ILE A 46 13.76 -17.76 -7.17
CA ILE A 46 14.44 -17.55 -5.89
C ILE A 46 13.59 -18.17 -4.78
N SER A 47 14.13 -19.16 -4.08
CA SER A 47 13.45 -19.81 -2.96
C SER A 47 13.65 -19.02 -1.66
N LYS A 48 12.57 -18.91 -0.87
CA LYS A 48 12.52 -18.31 0.47
C LYS A 48 11.60 -19.13 1.38
N GLU A 49 11.69 -18.93 2.69
CA GLU A 49 10.71 -19.47 3.63
C GLU A 49 9.44 -18.61 3.71
N LEU A 50 9.57 -17.30 3.51
CA LEU A 50 8.46 -16.34 3.54
C LEU A 50 8.63 -15.25 2.47
N ILE A 51 7.58 -15.03 1.68
CA ILE A 51 7.46 -13.85 0.81
C ILE A 51 6.48 -12.87 1.44
N ILE A 52 6.86 -11.59 1.53
CA ILE A 52 6.01 -10.49 1.97
C ILE A 52 5.80 -9.55 0.77
N ILE A 53 4.55 -9.31 0.37
CA ILE A 53 4.22 -8.38 -0.72
C ILE A 53 3.83 -7.03 -0.13
N GLY A 54 4.68 -6.02 -0.35
CA GLY A 54 4.49 -4.64 0.10
C GLY A 54 5.34 -4.27 1.31
N SER A 55 6.01 -3.12 1.22
CA SER A 55 6.89 -2.54 2.26
C SER A 55 6.22 -1.39 3.03
N GLY A 56 4.90 -1.42 3.14
CA GLY A 56 4.16 -0.53 4.04
C GLY A 56 4.36 -0.92 5.53
N PRO A 57 3.71 -0.18 6.46
CA PRO A 57 3.78 -0.44 7.91
C PRO A 57 3.63 -1.92 8.31
N ALA A 58 2.65 -2.62 7.73
CA ALA A 58 2.41 -4.02 8.03
C ALA A 58 3.54 -4.94 7.52
N GLY A 59 4.05 -4.69 6.31
CA GLY A 59 5.12 -5.47 5.70
C GLY A 59 6.45 -5.28 6.43
N LEU A 60 6.79 -4.04 6.79
CA LEU A 60 8.00 -3.72 7.56
C LEU A 60 7.96 -4.35 8.95
N LYS A 61 6.82 -4.30 9.63
CA LYS A 61 6.66 -4.97 10.93
C LYS A 61 6.76 -6.49 10.80
N ALA A 62 6.13 -7.08 9.78
CA ALA A 62 6.24 -8.52 9.53
C ALA A 62 7.69 -8.94 9.22
N ALA A 63 8.41 -8.15 8.44
CA ALA A 63 9.82 -8.37 8.12
C ALA A 63 10.72 -8.26 9.36
N GLN A 64 10.47 -7.29 10.26
CA GLN A 64 11.18 -7.20 11.54
C GLN A 64 11.00 -8.48 12.37
N GLU A 65 9.76 -8.96 12.49
CA GLU A 65 9.47 -10.20 13.24
C GLU A 65 10.09 -11.44 12.58
N ALA A 66 10.12 -11.51 11.25
CA ALA A 66 10.75 -12.61 10.51
C ALA A 66 12.28 -12.60 10.71
N SER A 67 12.91 -11.43 10.61
CA SER A 67 14.34 -11.21 10.85
C SER A 67 14.74 -11.64 12.26
N GLU A 68 14.01 -11.20 13.28
CA GLU A 68 14.29 -11.55 14.68
C GLU A 68 14.15 -13.05 14.99
N LYS A 69 13.36 -13.77 14.18
CA LYS A 69 13.19 -15.23 14.29
C LYS A 69 14.14 -16.03 13.40
N GLY A 70 14.99 -15.36 12.62
CA GLY A 70 15.91 -16.01 11.69
C GLY A 70 15.22 -16.72 10.52
N ILE A 71 13.99 -16.31 10.17
CA ILE A 71 13.27 -16.83 8.99
C ILE A 71 13.92 -16.24 7.74
N ASP A 72 14.20 -17.05 6.73
CA ASP A 72 14.66 -16.57 5.42
C ASP A 72 13.48 -15.97 4.63
N TYR A 73 13.37 -14.64 4.65
CA TYR A 73 12.28 -13.92 4.00
C TYR A 73 12.76 -12.99 2.89
N VAL A 74 11.81 -12.46 2.14
CA VAL A 74 12.00 -11.30 1.25
C VAL A 74 10.75 -10.43 1.25
N VAL A 75 10.93 -9.11 1.26
CA VAL A 75 9.85 -8.15 1.00
C VAL A 75 9.94 -7.67 -0.44
N LEU A 76 8.86 -7.78 -1.20
CA LEU A 76 8.75 -7.31 -2.58
C LEU A 76 7.92 -6.02 -2.62
N GLU A 77 8.52 -4.93 -3.07
CA GLU A 77 7.90 -3.61 -3.15
C GLU A 77 7.90 -3.08 -4.58
N ARG A 78 6.76 -2.54 -5.04
CA ARG A 78 6.60 -2.05 -6.41
C ARG A 78 7.42 -0.79 -6.70
N GLY A 79 7.56 0.09 -5.71
CA GLY A 79 8.29 1.36 -5.82
C GLY A 79 9.40 1.44 -4.79
N GLU A 80 9.48 2.56 -4.08
CA GLU A 80 10.36 2.74 -2.94
C GLU A 80 9.74 2.18 -1.65
N ILE A 81 10.55 2.05 -0.59
CA ILE A 81 10.05 1.67 0.74
C ILE A 81 8.88 2.58 1.12
N ALA A 82 7.78 1.97 1.56
CA ALA A 82 6.54 2.64 1.90
C ALA A 82 5.94 3.51 0.76
N GLN A 83 6.09 3.10 -0.51
CA GLN A 83 5.65 3.84 -1.70
C GLN A 83 4.27 4.50 -1.58
N ALA A 84 3.26 3.77 -1.10
CA ALA A 84 1.90 4.31 -0.96
C ALA A 84 1.80 5.49 0.03
N TRP A 85 2.68 5.56 1.02
CA TRP A 85 2.77 6.69 1.95
C TRP A 85 3.52 7.88 1.35
N ARG A 86 4.46 7.64 0.42
CA ARG A 86 5.18 8.71 -0.30
C ARG A 86 4.27 9.49 -1.25
N GLU A 87 3.17 8.89 -1.69
CA GLU A 87 2.16 9.52 -2.55
C GLU A 87 1.20 10.43 -1.77
N ILE A 88 1.18 10.33 -0.44
CA ILE A 88 0.40 11.21 0.44
C ILE A 88 1.11 12.55 0.56
N ARG A 89 0.32 13.64 0.61
CA ARG A 89 0.83 15.00 0.83
C ARG A 89 1.80 15.02 2.04
N PRO A 90 3.06 15.47 1.86
CA PRO A 90 4.09 15.44 2.91
C PRO A 90 3.67 16.11 4.23
N GLU A 91 2.93 17.22 4.13
CA GLU A 91 2.50 18.04 5.27
C GLU A 91 1.21 17.52 5.95
N MET A 92 0.60 16.43 5.46
CA MET A 92 -0.56 15.84 6.13
C MET A 92 -0.15 15.39 7.54
N VAL A 93 -0.82 15.92 8.57
CA VAL A 93 -0.59 15.52 9.96
C VAL A 93 -1.33 14.21 10.23
N MET A 94 -0.66 13.22 10.82
CA MET A 94 -1.26 11.93 11.15
C MET A 94 -2.27 12.03 12.30
N LEU A 95 -3.30 11.18 12.25
CA LEU A 95 -4.31 11.10 13.30
C LEU A 95 -3.89 10.27 14.52
N SER A 96 -2.86 9.43 14.36
CA SER A 96 -2.35 8.57 15.42
C SER A 96 -1.24 9.29 16.19
N PRO A 97 -1.31 9.34 17.52
CA PRO A 97 -0.31 10.04 18.31
C PRO A 97 1.02 9.27 18.31
N CYS A 98 2.12 10.02 18.39
CA CYS A 98 3.50 9.57 18.42
C CYS A 98 4.23 10.13 19.65
N HIS A 99 3.63 9.94 20.83
CA HIS A 99 4.15 10.45 22.11
C HIS A 99 4.50 9.28 23.04
N PRO A 100 5.58 9.33 23.86
CA PRO A 100 5.99 8.20 24.70
C PRO A 100 4.89 7.55 25.56
N GLN A 101 3.94 8.35 26.04
CA GLN A 101 2.83 7.89 26.89
C GLN A 101 1.59 7.43 26.10
N ARG A 102 1.52 7.80 24.81
CA ARG A 102 0.37 7.57 23.92
C ARG A 102 0.92 7.46 22.50
N ASP A 103 1.51 6.32 22.18
CA ASP A 103 2.02 6.05 20.84
C ASP A 103 1.22 4.94 20.17
N TRP A 104 0.57 5.31 19.07
CA TRP A 104 -0.14 4.39 18.17
C TRP A 104 0.44 4.45 16.76
N THR A 105 1.64 5.01 16.60
CA THR A 105 2.28 5.23 15.30
C THR A 105 3.54 4.39 15.11
N SER A 106 4.32 4.09 16.17
CA SER A 106 5.49 3.22 16.01
C SER A 106 5.08 1.80 15.59
N LEU A 107 5.88 1.20 14.70
CA LEU A 107 5.74 -0.22 14.35
C LEU A 107 6.26 -1.15 15.45
N SER A 108 7.25 -0.69 16.23
CA SER A 108 7.90 -1.48 17.27
C SER A 108 8.33 -0.62 18.44
N TYR A 109 8.11 -1.09 19.66
CA TYR A 109 8.63 -0.45 20.87
C TYR A 109 10.17 -0.46 20.94
N LYS A 110 10.83 -1.35 20.20
CA LYS A 110 12.31 -1.40 20.09
C LYS A 110 12.87 -0.23 19.30
N PHE A 111 12.12 0.26 18.31
CA PHE A 111 12.47 1.42 17.49
C PHE A 111 11.28 2.39 17.41
N PRO A 112 11.04 3.16 18.50
CA PRO A 112 9.86 4.01 18.57
C PRO A 112 10.07 5.34 17.85
N ILE A 113 9.07 5.78 17.09
CA ILE A 113 9.14 6.99 16.24
C ILE A 113 9.40 8.26 17.06
N TRP A 114 8.95 8.33 18.31
CA TRP A 114 9.09 9.53 19.14
C TRP A 114 10.54 9.81 19.58
N LYS A 115 11.48 8.91 19.28
CA LYS A 115 12.93 9.11 19.46
C LYS A 115 13.59 9.76 18.24
N LEU A 116 12.88 9.87 17.12
CA LEU A 116 13.35 10.53 15.89
C LEU A 116 12.96 12.03 15.89
N PRO A 117 13.58 12.85 15.03
CA PRO A 117 13.24 14.27 14.89
C PRO A 117 11.88 14.44 14.17
N VAL A 118 10.79 14.19 14.90
CA VAL A 118 9.42 14.29 14.40
C VAL A 118 8.59 15.28 15.22
N ARG A 119 7.60 15.91 14.57
CA ARG A 119 6.57 16.70 15.23
C ARG A 119 5.78 15.81 16.19
N ARG A 120 5.47 16.35 17.37
CA ARG A 120 4.68 15.69 18.41
C ARG A 120 3.55 16.63 18.87
N PRO A 121 2.41 16.10 19.33
CA PRO A 121 2.12 14.67 19.51
C PRO A 121 1.73 13.94 18.21
N TYR A 122 1.61 14.63 17.08
CA TYR A 122 1.25 14.04 15.79
C TYR A 122 2.32 14.41 14.75
N CYS A 123 2.94 13.40 14.16
CA CYS A 123 3.93 13.59 13.10
C CYS A 123 3.24 13.86 11.75
N THR A 124 4.01 14.36 10.79
CA THR A 124 3.56 14.50 9.40
C THR A 124 3.74 13.20 8.62
N ALA A 125 3.07 13.08 7.46
CA ALA A 125 3.26 11.95 6.55
C ALA A 125 4.73 11.81 6.13
N LYS A 126 5.42 12.93 5.88
CA LYS A 126 6.85 12.96 5.57
C LYS A 126 7.69 12.37 6.70
N GLU A 127 7.45 12.81 7.93
CA GLU A 127 8.14 12.31 9.12
C GLU A 127 7.88 10.82 9.35
N PHE A 128 6.66 10.35 9.09
CA PHE A 128 6.34 8.93 9.15
C PHE A 128 7.06 8.13 8.07
N VAL A 129 7.12 8.60 6.82
CA VAL A 129 7.91 7.96 5.76
C VAL A 129 9.38 7.85 6.16
N ASN A 130 9.98 8.94 6.67
CA ASN A 130 11.37 8.91 7.16
C ASN A 130 11.54 7.86 8.28
N TYR A 131 10.59 7.76 9.20
CA TYR A 131 10.60 6.72 10.22
C TYR A 131 10.56 5.31 9.63
N LEU A 132 9.77 5.07 8.57
CA LEU A 132 9.69 3.76 7.92
C LEU A 132 11.01 3.39 7.21
N ASP A 133 11.70 4.37 6.61
CA ASP A 133 13.04 4.17 6.03
C ASP A 133 14.05 3.84 7.13
N GLU A 134 14.12 4.66 8.19
CA GLU A 134 15.02 4.42 9.32
C GLU A 134 14.74 3.09 10.03
N PHE A 135 13.46 2.68 10.10
CA PHE A 135 13.05 1.40 10.64
C PHE A 135 13.60 0.24 9.79
N ALA A 136 13.48 0.33 8.46
CA ALA A 136 13.99 -0.69 7.55
C ALA A 136 15.52 -0.83 7.68
N ASP A 137 16.22 0.30 7.74
CA ASP A 137 17.69 0.35 7.89
C ASP A 137 18.14 -0.17 9.26
N HIS A 138 17.47 0.23 10.34
CA HIS A 138 17.81 -0.16 11.72
C HIS A 138 17.77 -1.69 11.88
N PHE A 139 16.76 -2.35 11.31
CA PHE A 139 16.59 -3.80 11.38
C PHE A 139 17.23 -4.54 10.19
N LYS A 140 17.88 -3.83 9.25
CA LYS A 140 18.53 -4.37 8.05
C LYS A 140 17.61 -5.31 7.26
N LEU A 141 16.38 -4.87 7.02
CA LEU A 141 15.36 -5.73 6.42
C LEU A 141 15.67 -6.06 4.96
N ASP A 142 15.48 -7.32 4.54
CA ASP A 142 15.62 -7.71 3.12
C ASP A 142 14.42 -7.24 2.30
N ILE A 143 14.54 -6.04 1.72
CA ILE A 143 13.51 -5.42 0.89
C ILE A 143 14.05 -5.26 -0.54
N LYS A 144 13.26 -5.70 -1.51
CA LYS A 144 13.51 -5.52 -2.94
C LYS A 144 12.53 -4.50 -3.50
N THR A 145 13.01 -3.27 -3.71
CA THR A 145 12.29 -2.21 -4.42
C THR A 145 12.24 -2.49 -5.92
N GLY A 146 11.32 -1.84 -6.64
CA GLY A 146 11.13 -2.09 -8.08
C GLY A 146 10.63 -3.50 -8.44
N HIS A 147 10.13 -4.27 -7.47
CA HIS A 147 9.57 -5.61 -7.61
C HIS A 147 8.04 -5.55 -7.56
N LEU A 148 7.43 -5.03 -8.62
CA LEU A 148 5.98 -5.08 -8.78
C LEU A 148 5.53 -6.53 -8.98
N VAL A 149 4.88 -7.12 -7.99
CA VAL A 149 4.22 -8.42 -8.12
C VAL A 149 3.03 -8.31 -9.06
N LYS A 150 2.98 -9.14 -10.11
CA LYS A 150 1.87 -9.23 -11.06
C LYS A 150 0.93 -10.38 -10.75
N GLU A 151 1.50 -11.52 -10.35
CA GLU A 151 0.76 -12.76 -10.19
C GLU A 151 1.26 -13.53 -8.98
N VAL A 152 0.32 -14.21 -8.31
CA VAL A 152 0.57 -15.17 -7.25
C VAL A 152 -0.17 -16.45 -7.62
N THR A 153 0.59 -17.53 -7.80
CA THR A 153 0.05 -18.85 -8.13
C THR A 153 0.21 -19.77 -6.93
N ARG A 154 -0.86 -20.50 -6.59
CA ARG A 154 -0.82 -21.52 -5.54
C ARG A 154 -0.23 -22.80 -6.12
N GLU A 155 0.84 -23.29 -5.49
CA GLU A 155 1.50 -24.54 -5.83
C GLU A 155 1.25 -25.59 -4.74
N GLU A 156 1.58 -26.86 -5.00
CA GLU A 156 1.40 -27.96 -4.04
C GLU A 156 2.11 -27.69 -2.70
N SER A 157 3.32 -27.13 -2.75
CA SER A 157 4.18 -26.90 -1.59
C SER A 157 4.21 -25.44 -1.08
N GLY A 158 3.39 -24.55 -1.66
CA GLY A 158 3.43 -23.13 -1.30
C GLY A 158 2.86 -22.21 -2.37
N PHE A 159 3.60 -21.14 -2.64
CA PHE A 159 3.22 -20.10 -3.58
C PHE A 159 4.39 -19.75 -4.49
N GLU A 160 4.09 -19.50 -5.75
CA GLU A 160 4.98 -18.81 -6.69
C GLU A 160 4.50 -17.38 -6.87
N VAL A 161 5.43 -16.44 -6.87
CA VAL A 161 5.17 -15.00 -7.00
C VAL A 161 5.99 -14.46 -8.16
N THR A 162 5.31 -13.97 -9.19
CA THR A 162 5.94 -13.48 -10.42
C THR A 162 5.95 -11.95 -10.44
N CYS A 163 7.14 -11.37 -10.60
CA CYS A 163 7.36 -9.93 -10.66
C CYS A 163 7.39 -9.40 -12.10
N ALA A 164 7.06 -8.11 -12.25
CA ALA A 164 7.04 -7.42 -13.52
C ALA A 164 8.39 -7.36 -14.22
N ASN A 165 9.47 -7.41 -13.45
CA ASN A 165 10.85 -7.39 -13.91
C ASN A 165 11.35 -8.78 -14.39
N GLY A 166 10.48 -9.79 -14.43
CA GLY A 166 10.80 -11.14 -14.89
C GLY A 166 11.38 -12.06 -13.79
N LEU A 167 11.57 -11.56 -12.57
CA LEU A 167 12.00 -12.40 -11.44
C LEU A 167 10.80 -13.12 -10.81
N SER A 168 11.02 -14.36 -10.40
CA SER A 168 10.03 -15.16 -9.66
C SER A 168 10.59 -15.63 -8.33
N TYR A 169 9.71 -15.72 -7.34
CA TYR A 169 10.03 -16.17 -5.99
C TYR A 169 9.11 -17.31 -5.59
N ARG A 170 9.61 -18.28 -4.82
CA ARG A 170 8.80 -19.34 -4.23
C ARG A 170 8.98 -19.41 -2.73
N ALA A 171 7.87 -19.61 -2.02
CA ALA A 171 7.89 -19.85 -0.59
C ALA A 171 6.67 -20.66 -0.13
N PRO A 172 6.81 -21.47 0.94
CA PRO A 172 5.67 -22.14 1.57
C PRO A 172 4.70 -21.14 2.22
N LEU A 173 5.20 -19.96 2.62
CA LEU A 173 4.41 -18.91 3.26
C LEU A 173 4.42 -17.62 2.43
N LEU A 174 3.24 -17.01 2.33
CA LEU A 174 3.03 -15.74 1.67
C LEU A 174 2.23 -14.80 2.59
N LEU A 175 2.71 -13.57 2.73
CA LEU A 175 2.03 -12.50 3.45
C LEU A 175 1.72 -11.35 2.49
N ILE A 176 0.44 -11.02 2.34
CA ILE A 176 -0.01 -9.89 1.51
C ILE A 176 -0.14 -8.65 2.39
N ALA A 177 0.77 -7.69 2.22
CA ALA A 177 0.85 -6.42 2.95
C ALA A 177 0.70 -5.20 2.02
N THR A 178 -0.07 -5.33 0.95
CA THR A 178 -0.28 -4.28 -0.08
C THR A 178 -1.06 -3.06 0.41
N GLY A 179 -1.74 -3.18 1.55
CA GLY A 179 -2.52 -2.10 2.14
C GLY A 179 -3.76 -1.70 1.32
N ILE A 180 -4.41 -0.61 1.72
CA ILE A 180 -5.67 -0.13 1.10
C ILE A 180 -5.54 1.24 0.43
N LEU A 181 -4.43 1.95 0.64
CA LEU A 181 -4.28 3.34 0.22
C LEU A 181 -4.22 3.50 -1.31
N SER A 182 -3.81 2.46 -2.04
CA SER A 182 -3.61 2.51 -3.50
C SER A 182 -4.86 2.22 -4.33
N ASN A 183 -6.01 1.89 -3.71
CA ASN A 183 -7.24 1.54 -4.44
C ASN A 183 -8.39 2.47 -4.02
N PRO A 184 -8.45 3.70 -4.54
CA PRO A 184 -9.51 4.64 -4.20
C PRO A 184 -10.87 4.17 -4.76
N TYR A 185 -11.92 4.26 -3.94
CA TYR A 185 -13.28 4.03 -4.39
C TYR A 185 -13.95 5.35 -4.75
N ILE A 186 -14.28 5.52 -6.03
CA ILE A 186 -15.08 6.64 -6.52
C ILE A 186 -16.48 6.09 -6.83
N PRO A 187 -17.53 6.50 -6.08
CA PRO A 187 -18.89 6.08 -6.39
C PRO A 187 -19.35 6.66 -7.73
N ASP A 188 -20.15 5.90 -8.46
CA ASP A 188 -20.85 6.40 -9.64
C ASP A 188 -21.89 7.45 -9.21
N LEU A 189 -21.65 8.70 -9.58
CA LEU A 189 -22.49 9.84 -9.25
C LEU A 189 -22.88 10.57 -10.54
N PRO A 190 -24.17 10.93 -10.72
CA PRO A 190 -24.59 11.66 -11.90
C PRO A 190 -23.78 12.94 -12.11
N GLY A 191 -23.16 13.07 -13.29
CA GLY A 191 -22.39 14.25 -13.68
C GLY A 191 -20.92 14.28 -13.24
N THR A 192 -20.37 13.20 -12.66
CA THR A 192 -18.94 13.15 -12.28
C THR A 192 -18.02 12.67 -13.40
N ASP A 193 -18.47 11.78 -14.28
CA ASP A 193 -17.58 11.04 -15.20
C ASP A 193 -16.82 11.93 -16.19
N GLN A 194 -17.40 13.07 -16.58
CA GLN A 194 -16.80 14.00 -17.54
C GLN A 194 -16.29 15.29 -16.86
N ASN A 195 -16.35 15.38 -15.53
CA ASN A 195 -15.98 16.59 -14.82
C ASN A 195 -14.50 16.54 -14.42
N PRO A 196 -13.61 17.32 -15.06
CA PRO A 196 -12.17 17.28 -14.80
C PRO A 196 -11.78 17.81 -13.42
N PHE A 197 -12.72 18.43 -12.69
CA PHE A 197 -12.50 18.95 -11.35
C PHE A 197 -12.85 17.95 -10.25
N VAL A 198 -13.44 16.80 -10.59
CA VAL A 198 -13.73 15.72 -9.64
C VAL A 198 -12.45 14.95 -9.36
N MET A 199 -12.14 14.76 -8.08
CA MET A 199 -11.02 13.95 -7.64
C MET A 199 -11.35 13.22 -6.34
N HIS A 200 -10.74 12.05 -6.14
CA HIS A 200 -10.75 11.37 -4.85
C HIS A 200 -9.80 12.06 -3.87
N SER A 201 -10.08 12.01 -2.57
CA SER A 201 -9.22 12.61 -1.52
C SER A 201 -7.76 12.13 -1.55
N HIS A 202 -7.52 10.92 -2.03
CA HIS A 202 -6.18 10.37 -2.27
C HIS A 202 -5.33 11.21 -3.25
N LYS A 203 -5.96 11.99 -4.14
CA LYS A 203 -5.27 12.91 -5.07
C LYS A 203 -5.18 14.34 -4.55
N TYR A 204 -5.72 14.63 -3.37
CA TYR A 204 -5.63 15.96 -2.77
C TYR A 204 -4.18 16.25 -2.32
N GLN A 205 -3.60 17.32 -2.87
CA GLN A 205 -2.19 17.69 -2.61
C GLN A 205 -2.03 19.04 -1.92
N GLY A 206 -3.13 19.73 -1.58
CA GLY A 206 -3.09 21.02 -0.92
C GLY A 206 -4.22 21.93 -1.34
N LYS A 207 -4.33 23.05 -0.63
CA LYS A 207 -5.42 24.01 -0.74
C LYS A 207 -5.24 25.03 -1.86
N GLU A 208 -4.01 25.21 -2.33
CA GLU A 208 -3.62 26.25 -3.28
C GLU A 208 -4.50 26.23 -4.54
N PRO A 209 -4.77 25.08 -5.19
CA PRO A 209 -5.63 25.01 -6.37
C PRO A 209 -7.10 25.36 -6.10
N PHE A 210 -7.53 25.44 -4.84
CA PHE A 210 -8.92 25.64 -4.42
C PHE A 210 -9.19 27.06 -3.90
N THR A 211 -8.16 27.90 -3.81
CA THR A 211 -8.27 29.28 -3.31
C THR A 211 -9.36 30.07 -4.06
N GLN A 212 -10.25 30.72 -3.32
CA GLN A 212 -11.41 31.48 -3.80
C GLN A 212 -12.44 30.67 -4.61
N LYS A 213 -12.38 29.33 -4.57
CA LYS A 213 -13.35 28.45 -5.24
C LYS A 213 -14.47 28.01 -4.30
N LYS A 214 -15.53 27.45 -4.90
CA LYS A 214 -16.55 26.67 -4.19
C LYS A 214 -16.17 25.19 -4.32
N VAL A 215 -16.08 24.50 -3.20
CA VAL A 215 -15.64 23.09 -3.14
C VAL A 215 -16.72 22.26 -2.46
N LEU A 216 -17.16 21.21 -3.14
CA LEU A 216 -18.05 20.19 -2.57
C LEU A 216 -17.21 18.98 -2.16
N ILE A 217 -17.22 18.65 -0.88
CA ILE A 217 -16.59 17.46 -0.32
C ILE A 217 -17.69 16.43 -0.05
N VAL A 218 -17.56 15.26 -0.66
CA VAL A 218 -18.51 14.15 -0.48
C VAL A 218 -17.90 13.12 0.47
N GLY A 219 -18.49 12.97 1.66
CA GLY A 219 -18.06 12.01 2.66
C GLY A 219 -18.16 12.53 4.10
N ALA A 220 -18.06 11.62 5.07
CA ALA A 220 -18.08 11.90 6.51
C ALA A 220 -16.95 11.18 7.27
N GLY A 221 -15.89 10.78 6.55
CA GLY A 221 -14.72 10.15 7.14
C GLY A 221 -13.66 11.19 7.54
N ASN A 222 -12.57 10.70 8.15
CA ASN A 222 -11.46 11.56 8.56
C ASN A 222 -10.90 12.40 7.40
N SER A 223 -10.66 11.81 6.23
CA SER A 223 -10.14 12.56 5.08
C SER A 223 -11.06 13.68 4.61
N ALA A 224 -12.39 13.50 4.72
CA ALA A 224 -13.35 14.54 4.37
C ALA A 224 -13.28 15.70 5.38
N ALA A 225 -13.21 15.38 6.68
CA ALA A 225 -13.05 16.37 7.75
C ALA A 225 -11.72 17.14 7.62
N GLU A 226 -10.61 16.43 7.43
CA GLU A 226 -9.27 17.02 7.27
C GLU A 226 -9.20 17.93 6.05
N THR A 227 -9.75 17.50 4.91
CA THR A 227 -9.79 18.32 3.69
C THR A 227 -10.66 19.56 3.89
N ALA A 228 -11.81 19.43 4.55
CA ALA A 228 -12.69 20.56 4.84
C ALA A 228 -11.96 21.62 5.68
N ILE A 229 -11.29 21.19 6.75
CA ILE A 229 -10.54 22.07 7.64
C ILE A 229 -9.34 22.71 6.92
N ASP A 230 -8.60 21.97 6.11
CA ASP A 230 -7.43 22.49 5.37
C ASP A 230 -7.85 23.57 4.34
N LEU A 231 -9.07 23.48 3.81
CA LEU A 231 -9.65 24.45 2.88
C LEU A 231 -10.37 25.64 3.57
N CYS A 232 -10.68 25.53 4.86
CA CYS A 232 -11.33 26.62 5.61
C CYS A 232 -10.49 27.90 5.54
N GLY A 233 -11.13 29.02 5.24
CA GLY A 233 -10.48 30.33 5.06
C GLY A 233 -9.84 30.55 3.68
N TYR A 234 -9.74 29.51 2.84
CA TYR A 234 -9.23 29.61 1.46
C TYR A 234 -10.34 29.44 0.43
N ALA A 235 -11.33 28.59 0.71
CA ALA A 235 -12.42 28.26 -0.20
C ALA A 235 -13.78 28.31 0.52
N MET A 236 -14.86 28.42 -0.26
CA MET A 236 -16.21 28.16 0.23
C MET A 236 -16.44 26.64 0.20
N VAL A 237 -16.51 26.01 1.37
CA VAL A 237 -16.56 24.55 1.50
C VAL A 237 -17.99 24.09 1.83
N TYR A 238 -18.48 23.10 1.08
CA TYR A 238 -19.70 22.36 1.37
C TYR A 238 -19.32 20.91 1.68
N LEU A 239 -19.65 20.44 2.88
CA LEU A 239 -19.47 19.05 3.27
C LEU A 239 -20.81 18.32 3.17
N VAL A 240 -20.89 17.27 2.36
CA VAL A 240 -22.12 16.50 2.16
C VAL A 240 -21.88 15.05 2.56
N SER A 241 -22.80 14.52 3.36
CA SER A 241 -22.79 13.16 3.88
C SER A 241 -24.16 12.51 3.73
N ARG A 242 -24.18 11.16 3.68
CA ARG A 242 -25.44 10.37 3.61
C ARG A 242 -26.19 10.31 4.95
N ALA A 243 -25.50 10.63 6.03
CA ALA A 243 -25.99 10.62 7.40
C ALA A 243 -25.18 11.62 8.22
N ASP A 244 -25.62 11.90 9.44
CA ASP A 244 -24.93 12.81 10.36
C ASP A 244 -23.46 12.43 10.54
N LEU A 245 -22.63 13.46 10.74
CA LEU A 245 -21.24 13.27 11.09
C LEU A 245 -21.14 12.48 12.39
N LYS A 246 -20.26 11.49 12.40
CA LYS A 246 -20.02 10.66 13.58
C LYS A 246 -18.61 10.93 14.08
N PHE A 247 -18.51 11.12 15.39
CA PHE A 247 -17.25 11.41 16.06
C PHE A 247 -16.76 10.23 16.87
N PHE A 248 -15.43 10.10 16.98
CA PHE A 248 -14.81 9.04 17.74
C PHE A 248 -15.12 9.16 19.24
N SER A 249 -15.24 10.37 19.80
CA SER A 249 -15.64 10.53 21.20
C SER A 249 -16.93 9.80 21.55
N ASP A 250 -17.87 9.75 20.60
CA ASP A 250 -19.24 9.28 20.83
C ASP A 250 -19.34 7.78 20.54
N THR A 251 -18.63 7.29 19.53
CA THR A 251 -18.79 5.91 19.05
C THR A 251 -17.65 4.99 19.44
N LYS A 252 -16.49 5.55 19.81
CA LYS A 252 -15.21 4.84 20.00
C LYS A 252 -14.73 4.05 18.77
N LYS A 253 -15.23 4.37 17.58
CA LYS A 253 -14.86 3.71 16.32
C LYS A 253 -13.80 4.51 15.58
N LEU A 254 -12.63 3.92 15.36
CA LEU A 254 -11.48 4.61 14.77
C LEU A 254 -11.77 5.23 13.40
N TYR A 255 -12.61 4.62 12.56
CA TYR A 255 -12.93 5.17 11.24
C TYR A 255 -13.88 6.38 11.25
N HIS A 256 -14.42 6.76 12.40
CA HIS A 256 -15.16 8.02 12.57
C HIS A 256 -14.19 9.20 12.75
N ILE A 257 -14.72 10.42 12.57
CA ILE A 257 -13.94 11.67 12.67
C ILE A 257 -13.33 11.74 14.07
N ARG A 258 -12.01 11.94 14.14
CA ARG A 258 -11.27 11.87 15.41
C ARG A 258 -10.14 12.89 15.46
N GLY A 259 -9.53 12.99 16.64
CA GLY A 259 -8.35 13.81 16.86
C GLY A 259 -8.67 15.29 16.70
N VAL A 260 -7.73 16.03 16.11
CA VAL A 260 -7.83 17.48 15.94
C VAL A 260 -9.03 17.87 15.06
N SER A 261 -9.34 17.08 14.04
CA SER A 261 -10.47 17.35 13.14
C SER A 261 -11.82 17.28 13.83
N GLU A 262 -11.97 16.41 14.83
CA GLU A 262 -13.18 16.34 15.63
C GLU A 262 -13.38 17.60 16.47
N SER A 263 -12.32 18.08 17.14
CA SER A 263 -12.38 19.30 17.95
C SER A 263 -12.80 20.51 17.11
N TYR A 264 -12.18 20.72 15.95
CA TYR A 264 -12.52 21.85 15.08
C TYR A 264 -13.94 21.76 14.54
N LEU A 265 -14.37 20.59 14.04
CA LEU A 265 -15.71 20.48 13.45
C LEU A 265 -16.81 20.69 14.49
N LYS A 266 -16.63 20.21 15.73
CA LYS A 266 -17.59 20.45 16.82
C LYS A 266 -17.73 21.90 17.26
N GLU A 267 -16.75 22.75 16.95
CA GLU A 267 -16.85 24.20 17.17
C GLU A 267 -17.56 24.92 16.01
N LEU A 268 -17.58 24.30 14.83
CA LEU A 268 -18.12 24.89 13.59
C LEU A 268 -19.56 24.50 13.28
N ILE A 269 -20.07 23.40 13.86
CA ILE A 269 -21.43 22.87 13.67
C ILE A 269 -22.21 22.87 14.98
#